data_AF-G2GY28-F1
#
_entry.id   AF-G2GY28-F1
#
_cell.length_a   1.000
_cell.length_b   1.000
_cell.length_c   1.000
_cell.angle_alpha   90.00
_cell.angle_beta   90.00
_cell.angle_gamma   90.00
#
_symmetry.space_group_name_H-M   'P 1'
#
loop_
_entity.id
_entity.type
_entity.pdbx_description
1 polymer ?
#
loop_
_entity_poly.entity_id
_entity_poly.type
_entity_poly.pdbx_seq_one_letter_code
_entity_poly.pdbx_strand_id
1 'polypeptide(L)'
;YGKILEQVTDYFLSQDAVSSLLTINGFATSGQGQNMGLAFISLKEWNKRAGKENTVQAVVSRAARTFAGIKDGLVFVFNIPAITELGTATGFDFQLIDQGNLGHRKLTEARNQLLGMAAQRPDVLVGVRPNGLEDTPQFKLSIDMEKAQALGLTISDINTTLSSALGGSYVN
;
A
#
# COMPACT_ATOMS: atom_id res chain seq x y z
N TYR A 1 3.69 -9.82 5.77
CA TYR A 1 2.62 -9.34 4.87
C TYR A 1 1.76 -10.45 4.27
N GLY A 2 2.32 -11.61 3.90
CA GLY A 2 1.51 -12.79 3.52
C GLY A 2 0.39 -13.13 4.52
N LYS A 3 0.68 -13.08 5.82
CA LYS A 3 -0.30 -13.28 6.90
C LYS A 3 -1.50 -12.31 6.88
N ILE A 4 -1.32 -11.05 6.46
CA ILE A 4 -2.43 -10.09 6.37
C ILE A 4 -3.30 -10.41 5.15
N LEU A 5 -2.69 -10.75 4.01
CA LEU A 5 -3.42 -11.20 2.83
C LEU A 5 -4.17 -12.52 3.08
N GLU A 6 -3.60 -13.42 3.87
CA GLU A 6 -4.27 -14.64 4.35
C GLU A 6 -5.49 -14.28 5.21
N GLN A 7 -5.35 -13.40 6.22
CA GLN A 7 -6.49 -12.94 7.02
C GLN A 7 -7.59 -12.29 6.18
N VAL A 8 -7.23 -11.49 5.17
CA VAL A 8 -8.18 -10.88 4.24
C VAL A 8 -8.88 -11.96 3.41
N THR A 9 -8.12 -12.93 2.91
CA THR A 9 -8.63 -14.06 2.12
C THR A 9 -9.63 -14.88 2.93
N ASP A 10 -9.23 -15.31 4.13
CA ASP A 10 -10.07 -16.13 5.02
C ASP A 10 -11.36 -15.39 5.39
N TYR A 11 -11.26 -14.10 5.73
CA TYR A 11 -12.42 -13.28 6.03
C TYR A 11 -13.41 -13.26 4.86
N PHE A 12 -12.96 -12.95 3.65
CA PHE A 12 -13.87 -12.82 2.51
C PHE A 12 -14.39 -14.16 2.01
N LEU A 13 -13.60 -15.23 2.04
CA LEU A 13 -14.07 -16.58 1.69
C LEU A 13 -15.13 -17.10 2.67
N SER A 14 -15.15 -16.61 3.91
CA SER A 14 -16.22 -16.94 4.88
C SER A 14 -17.54 -16.19 4.64
N GLN A 15 -17.57 -15.16 3.80
CA GLN A 15 -18.77 -14.36 3.57
C GLN A 15 -19.65 -14.97 2.48
N ASP A 16 -20.92 -15.23 2.79
CA ASP A 16 -21.86 -15.80 1.82
C ASP A 16 -22.07 -14.91 0.57
N ALA A 17 -21.89 -13.60 0.68
CA ALA A 17 -22.00 -12.69 -0.45
C ALA A 17 -20.86 -12.82 -1.47
N VAL A 18 -19.74 -13.46 -1.13
CA VAL A 18 -18.52 -13.53 -1.97
C VAL A 18 -18.59 -14.75 -2.89
N SER A 19 -18.21 -14.54 -4.16
CA SER A 19 -18.15 -15.56 -5.20
C SER A 19 -16.72 -16.06 -5.42
N SER A 20 -15.77 -15.13 -5.53
CA SER A 20 -14.36 -15.44 -5.71
C SER A 20 -13.46 -14.31 -5.22
N LEU A 21 -12.19 -14.62 -5.00
CA LEU A 21 -11.19 -13.68 -4.52
C LEU A 21 -9.85 -13.94 -5.21
N LEU A 22 -9.20 -12.87 -5.64
CA LEU A 22 -7.84 -12.88 -6.17
C LEU A 22 -6.97 -11.95 -5.33
N THR A 23 -5.91 -12.47 -4.73
CA THR A 23 -4.89 -11.66 -4.05
C THR A 23 -3.62 -11.54 -4.89
N ILE A 24 -3.03 -10.35 -4.88
CA ILE A 24 -1.72 -10.06 -5.46
C ILE A 24 -0.82 -9.59 -4.32
N ASN A 25 0.33 -10.26 -4.15
CA ASN A 25 1.36 -9.87 -3.19
C ASN A 25 2.47 -9.10 -3.92
N GLY A 26 2.98 -8.02 -3.32
CA GLY A 26 4.04 -7.21 -3.90
C GLY A 26 3.57 -5.99 -4.69
N PHE A 27 2.26 -5.84 -4.92
CA PHE A 27 1.67 -4.78 -5.73
C PHE A 27 0.39 -4.24 -5.11
N ALA A 28 0.20 -2.92 -5.14
CA ALA A 28 -1.05 -2.24 -4.88
C ALA A 28 -1.20 -1.01 -5.80
N THR A 29 -2.38 -0.42 -5.85
CA THR A 29 -2.61 0.80 -6.66
C THR A 29 -1.76 2.00 -6.21
N SER A 30 -1.27 1.99 -4.97
CA SER A 30 -0.39 3.02 -4.41
C SER A 30 1.12 2.74 -4.59
N GLY A 31 1.52 1.59 -5.16
CA GLY A 31 2.92 1.28 -5.39
C GLY A 31 3.27 -0.21 -5.48
N GLN A 32 4.58 -0.51 -5.53
CA GLN A 32 5.13 -1.86 -5.50
C GLN A 32 6.07 -2.02 -4.32
N GLY A 33 6.04 -3.19 -3.68
CA GLY A 33 6.89 -3.50 -2.54
C GLY A 33 6.45 -4.76 -1.81
N GLN A 34 7.38 -5.47 -1.18
CA GLN A 34 7.09 -6.71 -0.42
C GLN A 34 6.11 -6.50 0.74
N ASN A 35 5.90 -5.25 1.16
CA ASN A 35 4.95 -4.84 2.19
C ASN A 35 3.57 -4.44 1.63
N MET A 36 3.33 -4.60 0.33
CA MET A 36 2.10 -4.21 -0.34
C MET A 36 1.32 -5.42 -0.83
N GLY A 37 0.01 -5.26 -0.92
CA GLY A 37 -0.87 -6.25 -1.51
C GLY A 37 -2.19 -5.65 -1.96
N LEU A 38 -2.85 -6.37 -2.86
CA LEU A 38 -4.14 -6.01 -3.44
C LEU A 38 -5.04 -7.25 -3.45
N ALA A 39 -6.32 -7.07 -3.14
CA ALA A 39 -7.31 -8.13 -3.27
C ALA A 39 -8.47 -7.65 -4.14
N PHE A 40 -8.80 -8.43 -5.17
CA PHE A 40 -10.02 -8.28 -5.95
C PHE A 40 -11.06 -9.25 -5.42
N ILE A 41 -12.19 -8.72 -4.94
CA ILE A 41 -13.29 -9.49 -4.37
C ILE A 41 -14.45 -9.43 -5.36
N SER A 42 -14.79 -10.57 -5.94
CA SER A 42 -15.98 -10.72 -6.77
C SER A 42 -17.15 -11.17 -5.92
N LEU A 43 -18.25 -10.43 -5.94
CA LEU A 43 -19.48 -10.82 -5.25
C LEU A 43 -20.34 -11.72 -6.12
N LYS A 44 -21.21 -12.51 -5.49
CA LYS A 44 -22.23 -13.29 -6.19
C LYS A 44 -23.18 -12.35 -6.97
N GLU A 45 -23.91 -12.91 -7.93
CA GLU A 45 -24.99 -12.19 -8.63
C GLU A 45 -26.02 -11.62 -7.64
N TRP A 46 -26.68 -10.51 -7.99
CA TRP A 46 -27.61 -9.82 -7.09
C TRP A 46 -28.76 -10.70 -6.60
N ASN A 47 -29.29 -11.57 -7.46
CA ASN A 47 -30.36 -12.54 -7.12
C ASN A 47 -29.91 -13.60 -6.09
N LYS A 48 -28.60 -13.82 -5.92
CA LYS A 48 -27.98 -14.74 -4.96
C LYS A 48 -27.48 -14.02 -3.70
N ARG A 49 -27.79 -12.73 -3.56
CA ARG A 49 -27.42 -11.87 -2.44
C ARG A 49 -28.64 -11.13 -1.89
N ALA A 50 -29.59 -11.90 -1.36
CA ALA A 50 -30.77 -11.32 -0.72
C ALA A 50 -30.40 -10.56 0.56
N GLY A 51 -31.19 -9.54 0.90
CA GLY A 51 -31.02 -8.78 2.14
C GLY A 51 -30.10 -7.56 2.03
N LYS A 52 -30.39 -6.54 2.84
CA LYS A 52 -29.65 -5.26 2.84
C LYS A 52 -28.20 -5.43 3.30
N GLU A 53 -27.94 -6.46 4.09
CA GLU A 53 -26.63 -6.87 4.59
C GLU A 53 -25.72 -7.44 3.50
N ASN A 54 -26.26 -7.90 2.38
CA ASN A 54 -25.46 -8.46 1.28
C ASN A 54 -25.25 -7.46 0.13
N THR A 55 -25.61 -6.20 0.33
CA THR A 55 -25.22 -5.10 -0.55
C THR A 55 -23.71 -4.86 -0.49
N VAL A 56 -23.13 -4.35 -1.59
CA VAL A 56 -21.69 -4.03 -1.66
C VAL A 56 -21.29 -3.10 -0.52
N GLN A 57 -22.09 -2.06 -0.26
CA GLN A 57 -21.85 -1.08 0.79
C GLN A 57 -21.86 -1.73 2.17
N ALA A 58 -22.76 -2.67 2.44
CA ALA A 58 -22.79 -3.39 3.71
C ALA A 58 -21.59 -4.32 3.89
N VAL A 59 -21.18 -5.03 2.82
CA VAL A 59 -19.98 -5.89 2.83
C VAL A 59 -18.72 -5.06 3.09
N VAL A 60 -18.54 -3.96 2.35
CA VAL A 60 -17.43 -3.02 2.54
C VAL A 60 -17.41 -2.48 3.97
N SER A 61 -18.56 -2.04 4.48
CA SER A 61 -18.66 -1.47 5.83
C SER A 61 -18.32 -2.47 6.93
N ARG A 62 -18.73 -3.74 6.79
CA ARG A 62 -18.35 -4.80 7.74
C ARG A 62 -16.86 -5.10 7.66
N ALA A 63 -16.33 -5.27 6.45
CA ALA A 63 -14.92 -5.56 6.23
C ALA A 63 -14.02 -4.46 6.79
N ALA A 64 -14.36 -3.19 6.53
CA ALA A 64 -13.63 -2.04 7.07
C ALA A 64 -13.59 -2.05 8.61
N ARG A 65 -14.70 -2.38 9.28
CA ARG A 65 -14.72 -2.53 10.75
C ARG A 65 -13.86 -3.69 11.23
N THR A 66 -13.91 -4.83 10.56
CA THR A 66 -13.10 -6.00 10.91
C THR A 66 -11.61 -5.68 10.79
N PHE A 67 -11.20 -5.08 9.68
CA PHE A 67 -9.79 -4.85 9.40
C PHE A 67 -9.20 -3.61 10.08
N ALA A 68 -10.03 -2.72 10.61
CA ALA A 68 -9.57 -1.61 11.47
C ALA A 68 -8.83 -2.12 12.73
N GLY A 69 -9.03 -3.37 13.14
CA GLY A 69 -8.32 -3.99 14.26
C GLY A 69 -6.93 -4.56 13.94
N ILE A 70 -6.51 -4.59 12.67
CA ILE A 70 -5.20 -5.10 12.27
C ILE A 70 -4.11 -4.10 12.72
N LYS A 71 -3.15 -4.58 13.51
CA LYS A 71 -2.08 -3.74 14.07
C LYS A 71 -0.83 -3.68 13.19
N ASP A 72 -0.58 -4.73 12.42
CA ASP A 72 0.67 -4.91 11.67
C ASP A 72 0.59 -4.40 10.22
N GLY A 73 -0.47 -3.65 9.88
CA GLY A 73 -0.66 -3.08 8.55
C GLY A 73 -1.99 -2.36 8.38
N LEU A 74 -2.10 -1.57 7.31
CA LEU A 74 -3.32 -0.86 6.95
C LEU A 74 -4.05 -1.60 5.84
N VAL A 75 -5.34 -1.85 6.03
CA VAL A 75 -6.20 -2.51 5.04
C VAL A 75 -7.39 -1.60 4.76
N PHE A 76 -7.52 -1.16 3.51
CA PHE A 76 -8.62 -0.32 3.06
C PHE A 76 -9.51 -1.12 2.12
N VAL A 77 -10.81 -1.12 2.39
CA VAL A 77 -11.81 -1.78 1.56
C VAL A 77 -12.72 -0.70 0.99
N PHE A 78 -12.88 -0.69 -0.32
CA PHE A 78 -13.73 0.26 -1.02
C PHE A 78 -14.32 -0.38 -2.28
N ASN A 79 -15.45 0.16 -2.72
CA ASN A 79 -16.02 -0.20 -4.01
C ASN A 79 -15.41 0.68 -5.10
N ILE A 80 -15.08 0.11 -6.25
CA ILE A 80 -14.63 0.89 -7.41
C ILE A 80 -15.81 1.69 -8.00
N PRO A 81 -15.56 2.89 -8.57
CA PRO A 81 -16.59 3.65 -9.25
C PRO A 81 -17.10 2.92 -10.51
N ALA A 82 -18.32 3.24 -10.94
CA ALA A 82 -18.97 2.60 -12.09
C ALA A 82 -18.29 2.88 -13.45
N ILE A 83 -17.48 3.95 -13.53
CA ILE A 83 -16.68 4.31 -14.70
C ILE A 83 -15.22 4.29 -14.26
N THR A 84 -14.48 3.27 -14.68
CA THR A 84 -13.08 3.03 -14.29
C THR A 84 -12.11 4.14 -14.73
N GLU A 85 -12.46 4.90 -15.78
CA GLU A 85 -11.66 6.04 -16.27
C GLU A 85 -11.65 7.24 -15.30
N LEU A 86 -12.59 7.29 -14.35
CA LEU A 86 -12.66 8.35 -13.33
C LEU A 86 -11.78 8.06 -12.09
N GLY A 87 -11.00 6.98 -12.13
CA GLY A 87 -10.05 6.62 -11.08
C GLY A 87 -10.46 5.39 -10.28
N THR A 88 -9.59 4.99 -9.34
CA THR A 88 -9.75 3.76 -8.55
C THR A 88 -10.50 3.97 -7.24
N ALA A 89 -10.76 5.22 -6.85
CA ALA A 89 -11.51 5.58 -5.64
C ALA A 89 -12.49 6.73 -5.91
N THR A 90 -13.66 6.70 -5.28
CA THR A 90 -14.62 7.81 -5.28
C THR A 90 -14.18 8.88 -4.27
N GLY A 91 -14.31 10.16 -4.61
CA GLY A 91 -14.01 11.28 -3.71
C GLY A 91 -13.22 12.38 -4.41
N PHE A 92 -12.18 12.87 -3.74
CA PHE A 92 -11.24 13.88 -4.26
C PHE A 92 -9.82 13.31 -4.29
N ASP A 93 -8.96 13.93 -5.11
CA ASP A 93 -7.51 13.76 -5.08
C ASP A 93 -6.87 15.08 -4.63
N PHE A 94 -5.79 15.00 -3.85
CA PHE A 94 -5.10 16.15 -3.27
C PHE A 94 -3.61 15.90 -3.21
N GLN A 95 -2.83 16.88 -3.71
CA GLN A 95 -1.38 16.85 -3.70
C GLN A 95 -0.84 17.89 -2.73
N LEU A 96 -0.13 17.44 -1.69
CA LEU A 96 0.58 18.33 -0.77
C LEU A 96 2.00 18.59 -1.31
N ILE A 97 2.35 19.85 -1.52
CA ILE A 97 3.58 20.26 -2.19
C ILE A 97 4.47 21.05 -1.22
N ASP A 98 5.76 20.70 -1.18
CA ASP A 98 6.79 21.52 -0.55
C ASP A 98 7.26 22.61 -1.52
N GLN A 99 6.74 23.83 -1.35
CA GLN A 99 7.16 25.00 -2.15
C GLN A 99 8.33 25.76 -1.52
N GLY A 100 8.69 25.45 -0.27
CA GLY A 100 9.72 26.15 0.49
C GLY A 100 11.09 25.44 0.50
N ASN A 101 11.19 24.29 -0.18
CA ASN A 101 12.36 23.41 -0.11
C ASN A 101 12.71 23.02 1.34
N LEU A 102 11.68 22.73 2.14
CA LEU A 102 11.77 22.32 3.56
C LEU A 102 12.27 20.87 3.70
N GLY A 103 12.14 20.07 2.64
CA GLY A 103 12.62 18.70 2.56
C GLY A 103 11.63 17.65 3.05
N HIS A 104 11.96 16.40 2.73
CA HIS A 104 11.09 15.21 2.90
C HIS A 104 10.46 15.07 4.29
N ARG A 105 11.26 15.21 5.36
CA ARG A 105 10.78 15.07 6.73
C ARG A 105 9.71 16.11 7.07
N LYS A 106 9.92 17.38 6.67
CA LYS A 106 8.98 18.47 6.94
C LYS A 106 7.69 18.32 6.14
N LEU A 107 7.79 17.86 4.90
CA LEU A 107 6.62 17.53 4.10
C LEU A 107 5.80 16.38 4.72
N THR A 108 6.47 15.36 5.23
CA THR A 108 5.84 14.21 5.91
C THR A 108 5.14 14.62 7.21
N GLU A 109 5.77 15.49 8.02
CA GLU A 109 5.15 16.10 9.21
C GLU A 109 3.86 16.87 8.84
N ALA A 110 3.93 17.72 7.81
CA ALA A 110 2.78 18.49 7.35
C ALA A 110 1.65 17.61 6.82
N ARG A 111 1.97 16.53 6.08
CA ARG A 111 1.01 15.52 5.63
C ARG A 111 0.29 14.89 6.82
N ASN A 112 1.02 14.47 7.85
CA ASN A 112 0.43 13.83 9.03
C ASN A 112 -0.44 14.81 9.83
N GLN A 113 -0.04 16.08 9.92
CA GLN A 113 -0.86 17.12 10.52
C GLN A 113 -2.16 17.34 9.74
N LEU A 114 -2.10 17.41 8.41
CA LEU A 114 -3.28 17.53 7.55
C LEU A 114 -4.24 16.36 7.73
N LEU A 115 -3.73 15.12 7.76
CA LEU A 115 -4.53 13.92 7.99
C LEU A 115 -5.16 13.91 9.39
N GLY A 116 -4.41 14.35 10.41
CA GLY A 116 -4.93 14.51 11.78
C GLY A 116 -6.06 15.52 11.87
N MET A 117 -5.93 16.68 11.20
CA MET A 117 -6.99 17.69 11.12
C MET A 117 -8.21 17.19 10.35
N ALA A 118 -8.00 16.45 9.25
CA ALA A 118 -9.08 15.85 8.47
C ALA A 118 -9.89 14.84 9.29
N ALA A 119 -9.22 14.01 10.09
CA ALA A 119 -9.87 13.03 10.95
C ALA A 119 -10.77 13.65 12.03
N GLN A 120 -10.52 14.91 12.41
CA GLN A 120 -11.36 15.66 13.36
C GLN A 120 -12.64 16.23 12.72
N ARG A 121 -12.83 16.07 11.41
CA ARG A 121 -13.99 16.56 10.66
C ARG A 121 -14.81 15.44 10.03
N PRO A 122 -15.27 14.44 10.81
CA PRO A 122 -16.05 13.32 10.29
C PRO A 122 -17.43 13.72 9.77
N ASP A 123 -17.89 14.93 10.10
CA ASP A 123 -19.11 15.54 9.60
C ASP A 123 -19.07 15.85 8.10
N VAL A 124 -17.88 16.07 7.54
CA VAL A 124 -17.69 16.49 6.14
C VAL A 124 -16.62 15.70 5.38
N LEU A 125 -15.70 15.01 6.07
CA LEU A 125 -14.62 14.23 5.47
C LEU A 125 -14.69 12.77 5.93
N VAL A 126 -14.56 11.85 4.97
CA VAL A 126 -14.55 10.39 5.23
C VAL A 126 -13.47 9.74 4.38
N GLY A 127 -12.74 8.79 4.95
CA GLY A 127 -11.80 7.95 4.20
C GLY A 127 -10.56 8.66 3.65
N VAL A 128 -10.21 9.82 4.22
CA VAL A 128 -8.99 10.58 3.87
C VAL A 128 -7.77 9.76 4.27
N ARG A 129 -6.88 9.50 3.30
CA ARG A 129 -5.71 8.64 3.47
C ARG A 129 -4.55 9.09 2.59
N PRO A 130 -3.30 8.84 2.98
CA PRO A 130 -2.16 9.10 2.10
C PRO A 130 -2.13 8.14 0.91
N ASN A 131 -1.67 8.62 -0.25
CA ASN A 131 -1.46 7.82 -1.46
C ASN A 131 0.04 7.58 -1.71
N GLY A 132 0.74 7.03 -0.71
CA GLY A 132 2.18 6.77 -0.80
C GLY A 132 2.65 5.78 0.26
N LEU A 133 3.95 5.48 0.23
CA LEU A 133 4.60 4.63 1.23
C LEU A 133 5.14 5.49 2.37
N GLU A 134 5.10 4.94 3.58
CA GLU A 134 5.86 5.48 4.71
C GLU A 134 7.36 5.22 4.52
N ASP A 135 8.18 6.00 5.21
CA ASP A 135 9.61 5.76 5.27
C ASP A 135 9.89 4.37 5.84
N THR A 136 10.76 3.64 5.16
CA THR A 136 11.19 2.30 5.57
C THR A 136 12.66 2.32 6.00
N PRO A 137 13.07 1.45 6.94
CA PRO A 137 14.48 1.31 7.28
C PRO A 137 15.31 0.92 6.04
N GLN A 138 16.41 1.64 5.82
CA GLN A 138 17.34 1.36 4.73
C GLN A 138 18.74 1.08 5.29
N PHE A 139 19.44 0.14 4.67
CA PHE A 139 20.83 -0.14 4.98
C PHE A 139 21.74 0.61 4.00
N LYS A 140 22.45 1.64 4.50
CA LYS A 140 23.42 2.39 3.70
C LYS A 140 24.81 1.77 3.84
N LEU A 141 25.29 1.16 2.76
CA LEU A 141 26.68 0.72 2.67
C LEU A 141 27.58 1.90 2.27
N SER A 142 28.57 2.20 3.10
CA SER A 142 29.60 3.20 2.82
C SER A 142 30.94 2.52 2.59
N ILE A 143 31.57 2.81 1.44
CA ILE A 143 32.84 2.23 1.02
C ILE A 143 33.94 3.27 1.24
N ASP A 144 35.01 2.88 1.92
CA ASP A 144 36.23 3.66 2.04
C ASP A 144 37.06 3.51 0.76
N MET A 145 36.98 4.52 -0.10
CA MET A 145 37.65 4.51 -1.41
C MET A 145 39.16 4.63 -1.30
N GLU A 146 39.67 5.35 -0.29
CA GLU A 146 41.10 5.53 -0.08
C GLU A 146 41.75 4.20 0.32
N LYS A 147 41.13 3.50 1.28
CA LYS A 147 41.58 2.18 1.70
C LYS A 147 41.46 1.15 0.58
N ALA A 148 40.38 1.18 -0.19
CA ALA A 148 40.19 0.26 -1.32
C ALA A 148 41.31 0.42 -2.36
N GLN A 149 41.64 1.66 -2.73
CA GLN A 149 42.72 1.95 -3.67
C GLN A 149 44.08 1.53 -3.10
N ALA A 150 44.36 1.80 -1.82
CA ALA A 150 45.59 1.39 -1.16
C ALA A 150 45.78 -0.15 -1.13
N LEU A 151 44.67 -0.92 -1.14
CA LEU A 151 44.66 -2.38 -1.20
C LEU A 151 44.64 -2.92 -2.65
N GLY A 152 44.70 -2.06 -3.66
CA GLY A 152 44.72 -2.44 -5.07
C GLY A 152 43.36 -2.86 -5.65
N LEU A 153 42.25 -2.55 -4.97
CA LEU A 153 40.90 -2.83 -5.47
C LEU A 153 40.45 -1.73 -6.43
N THR A 154 39.92 -2.13 -7.58
CA THR A 154 39.28 -1.17 -8.49
C THR A 154 37.84 -0.89 -8.04
N ILE A 155 37.36 0.33 -8.30
CA ILE A 155 35.95 0.69 -8.06
C ILE A 155 35.01 -0.22 -8.86
N SER A 156 35.45 -0.65 -10.05
CA SER A 156 34.68 -1.55 -10.91
C SER A 156 34.47 -2.92 -10.28
N ASP A 157 35.51 -3.51 -9.68
CA ASP A 157 35.41 -4.82 -9.00
C ASP A 157 34.47 -4.74 -7.79
N ILE A 158 34.57 -3.66 -7.01
CA ILE A 158 33.72 -3.43 -5.84
C ILE A 158 32.26 -3.29 -6.28
N ASN A 159 31.98 -2.46 -7.28
CA ASN A 159 30.62 -2.24 -7.77
C ASN A 159 30.02 -3.53 -8.36
N THR A 160 30.80 -4.28 -9.15
CA THR A 160 30.35 -5.54 -9.78
C THR A 160 30.06 -6.60 -8.74
N THR A 161 30.91 -6.71 -7.72
CA THR A 161 30.72 -7.66 -6.62
C THR A 161 29.44 -7.35 -5.85
N LEU A 162 29.24 -6.09 -5.45
CA LEU A 162 28.07 -5.67 -4.69
C LEU A 162 26.78 -5.78 -5.51
N SER A 163 26.79 -5.36 -6.77
CA SER A 163 25.61 -5.45 -7.64
C SER A 163 25.21 -6.89 -7.90
N SER A 164 26.18 -7.78 -8.18
CA SER A 164 25.91 -9.19 -8.42
C SER A 164 25.41 -9.91 -7.16
N ALA A 165 26.03 -9.64 -6.00
CA ALA A 165 25.69 -10.32 -4.75
C ALA A 165 24.35 -9.85 -4.16
N LEU A 166 24.00 -8.57 -4.30
CA LEU A 166 22.82 -7.99 -3.64
C LEU A 166 21.65 -7.70 -4.60
N GLY A 167 21.93 -7.32 -5.84
CA GLY A 167 20.93 -7.02 -6.87
C GLY A 167 20.59 -8.20 -7.77
N GLY A 168 21.40 -9.26 -7.71
CA GLY A 168 21.35 -10.37 -8.66
C GLY A 168 22.09 -10.03 -9.95
N SER A 169 22.58 -11.06 -10.62
CA SER A 169 23.17 -10.96 -11.95
C SER A 169 22.37 -11.85 -12.89
N TYR A 170 21.96 -11.30 -14.04
CA TYR A 170 21.25 -12.05 -15.06
C TYR A 170 22.28 -12.61 -16.05
N VAL A 171 22.40 -13.94 -16.10
CA VAL A 171 23.29 -14.65 -17.01
C VAL A 171 22.42 -15.41 -18.02
N ASN A 172 22.56 -15.09 -19.31
CA ASN A 172 21.99 -15.86 -20.42
C ASN A 172 22.98 -16.91 -20.91
#